data_AF-A0A0F0GMJ1-F1
#
_entry.id   AF-A0A0F0GMJ1-F1
#
_cell.length_a   1.000
_cell.length_b   1.000
_cell.length_c   1.000
_cell.angle_alpha   90.00
_cell.angle_beta   90.00
_cell.angle_gamma   90.00
#
_symmetry.space_group_name_H-M   'P 1'
#
loop_
_entity.id
_entity.type
_entity.pdbx_description
1 polymer ?
#
loop_
_entity_poly.entity_id
_entity_poly.type
_entity_poly.pdbx_seq_one_letter_code
_entity_poly.pdbx_strand_id
1 'polypeptide(L)'
;MIRLDMSEYQEKHTVSRLVGAPPGYVGYEEGVQLTEAVRRKPYYVVLYNEVEKAHAEVFNTLLQVLHHGRSTHPQGRTFHLRHTATIMTSTFGSQYLLQNATAAD
;
A
#
# COMPACT_ATOMS: atom_id res chain seq x y z
N MET A 1 -12.33 -6.80 0.52
CA MET A 1 -11.32 -6.02 -0.22
C MET A 1 -10.85 -4.91 0.69
N ILE A 2 -9.54 -4.69 0.77
CA ILE A 2 -8.94 -3.58 1.51
C ILE A 2 -8.62 -2.50 0.49
N ARG A 3 -9.02 -1.25 0.75
CA ARG A 3 -8.71 -0.10 -0.11
C ARG A 3 -7.91 0.89 0.72
N LEU A 4 -6.77 1.30 0.18
CA LEU A 4 -5.89 2.28 0.78
C LEU A 4 -5.77 3.45 -0.18
N ASP A 5 -6.09 4.64 0.30
CA ASP A 5 -5.90 5.87 -0.45
C ASP A 5 -4.48 6.39 -0.22
N MET A 6 -3.65 6.40 -1.27
CA MET A 6 -2.25 6.79 -1.16
C MET A 6 -2.07 8.30 -0.96
N SER A 7 -3.12 9.10 -1.18
CA SER A 7 -3.12 10.51 -0.84
C SER A 7 -3.02 10.77 0.67
N GLU A 8 -3.46 9.83 1.51
CA GLU A 8 -3.30 9.92 2.98
C GLU A 8 -1.85 9.65 3.45
N TYR A 9 -1.01 9.10 2.57
CA TYR A 9 0.37 8.69 2.85
C TYR A 9 1.42 9.63 2.22
N GLN A 10 1.05 10.88 1.97
CA GLN A 10 1.94 11.91 1.42
C GLN A 10 3.09 12.28 2.36
N GLU A 11 2.88 12.17 3.67
CA GLU A 11 3.84 12.59 4.68
C GLU A 11 4.59 11.40 5.30
N LYS A 12 5.87 11.62 5.62
CA LYS A 12 6.73 10.58 6.21
C LYS A 12 6.13 9.96 7.49
N HIS A 13 5.46 10.75 8.31
CA HIS A 13 4.89 10.28 9.56
C HIS A 13 3.65 9.40 9.36
N THR A 14 2.88 9.58 8.27
CA THR A 14 1.71 8.75 7.96
C THR A 14 2.11 7.41 7.33
N VAL A 15 3.27 7.33 6.67
CA VAL A 15 3.87 6.05 6.22
C VAL A 15 4.00 5.05 7.36
N SER A 16 4.39 5.52 8.55
CA SER A 16 4.52 4.70 9.76
C SER A 16 3.22 3.96 10.11
N ARG A 17 2.04 4.46 9.74
CA ARG A 17 0.75 3.77 9.95
C ARG A 17 0.59 2.55 9.04
N LEU A 18 1.14 2.60 7.82
CA LEU A 18 1.05 1.51 6.85
C LEU A 18 2.03 0.37 7.16
N VAL A 19 3.26 0.73 7.57
CA VAL A 19 4.37 -0.22 7.75
C VAL A 19 4.52 -0.67 9.20
N GLY A 20 3.88 0.04 10.13
CA GLY A 20 4.09 -0.07 11.57
C GLY A 20 5.18 0.90 12.01
N ALA A 21 4.83 1.79 12.93
CA ALA A 21 5.78 2.74 13.49
C ALA A 21 6.77 2.03 14.45
N PRO A 22 7.95 2.60 14.72
CA PRO A 22 8.76 2.19 15.87
C PRO A 22 8.04 2.44 17.21
N PRO A 23 8.37 1.73 18.30
CA PRO A 23 7.82 2.01 19.62
C PRO A 23 7.98 3.50 19.99
N GLY A 24 6.87 4.18 20.33
CA GLY A 24 6.87 5.59 20.71
C GLY A 24 6.40 6.59 19.63
N TYR A 25 6.04 6.12 18.43
CA TYR A 25 5.50 6.97 17.34
C TYR A 25 4.00 6.74 17.11
N VAL A 26 3.27 7.80 16.71
CA VAL A 26 1.85 7.71 16.34
C VAL A 26 1.69 6.72 15.18
N GLY A 27 0.79 5.74 15.33
CA GLY A 27 0.62 4.64 14.38
C GLY A 27 1.31 3.33 14.78
N TYR A 28 2.00 3.29 15.93
CA TYR A 28 2.56 2.05 16.52
C TYR A 28 1.46 1.00 16.76
N GLU A 29 0.29 1.41 17.28
CA GLU A 29 -0.85 0.50 17.50
C GLU A 29 -1.74 0.32 16.27
N GLU A 30 -1.61 1.17 15.24
CA GLU A 30 -2.44 1.14 14.02
C GLU A 30 -1.90 0.23 12.91
N GLY A 31 -0.70 -0.34 13.07
CA GLY A 31 -0.03 -1.26 12.13
C GLY A 31 -0.76 -2.59 11.87
N VAL A 32 -2.06 -2.65 12.15
CA VAL A 32 -2.87 -3.86 12.17
C VAL A 32 -4.05 -3.80 11.22
N GLN A 33 -4.21 -2.77 10.39
CA GLN A 33 -5.31 -2.77 9.42
C GLN A 33 -5.12 -3.83 8.33
N LEU A 34 -3.92 -3.98 7.78
CA LEU A 34 -3.61 -5.05 6.81
C LEU A 34 -3.45 -6.42 7.50
N THR A 35 -2.76 -6.44 8.64
CA THR A 35 -2.33 -7.68 9.30
C THR A 35 -3.49 -8.42 9.98
N GLU A 36 -4.38 -7.74 10.72
CA GLU A 36 -5.59 -8.42 11.26
C GLU A 36 -6.55 -8.81 10.14
N ALA A 37 -6.70 -7.98 9.10
CA ALA A 37 -7.61 -8.25 8.01
C ALA A 37 -7.22 -9.54 7.27
N VAL A 38 -5.94 -9.66 6.87
CA VAL A 38 -5.40 -10.83 6.16
C VAL A 38 -5.38 -12.09 7.04
N ARG A 39 -5.22 -11.95 8.36
CA ARG A 39 -5.25 -13.12 9.27
C ARG A 39 -6.63 -13.78 9.34
N ARG A 40 -7.71 -13.01 9.18
CA ARG A 40 -9.09 -13.50 9.33
C ARG A 40 -9.66 -14.17 8.08
N LYS A 41 -9.16 -13.83 6.88
CA LYS A 41 -9.43 -14.63 5.66
C LYS A 41 -8.17 -14.68 4.80
N PRO A 42 -7.72 -15.86 4.35
CA PRO A 42 -6.46 -15.96 3.62
C PRO A 42 -6.52 -15.34 2.21
N TYR A 43 -7.71 -15.12 1.64
CA TYR A 43 -7.88 -14.57 0.29
C TYR A 43 -8.45 -13.16 0.34
N TYR A 44 -7.66 -12.18 -0.12
CA TYR A 44 -8.11 -10.79 -0.22
C TYR A 44 -7.53 -10.08 -1.44
N VAL A 45 -8.22 -9.00 -1.81
CA VAL A 45 -7.72 -7.99 -2.74
C VAL A 45 -7.32 -6.78 -1.92
N VAL A 46 -6.10 -6.28 -2.12
CA VAL A 46 -5.62 -5.00 -1.61
C VAL A 46 -5.49 -4.03 -2.78
N LEU A 47 -6.23 -2.93 -2.72
CA LEU A 47 -6.19 -1.86 -3.71
C LEU A 47 -5.45 -0.66 -3.13
N TYR A 48 -4.32 -0.29 -3.74
CA TYR A 48 -3.60 0.96 -3.50
C TYR A 48 -4.04 1.98 -4.56
N ASN A 49 -4.86 2.94 -4.15
CA ASN A 49 -5.41 3.96 -5.03
C ASN A 49 -4.45 5.14 -5.16
N GLU A 50 -4.28 5.71 -6.35
CA GLU A 50 -3.43 6.89 -6.61
C GLU A 50 -2.00 6.79 -6.07
N VAL A 51 -1.30 5.68 -6.34
CA VAL A 51 0.03 5.39 -5.75
C VAL A 51 1.06 6.50 -5.96
N GLU A 52 0.94 7.28 -7.02
CA GLU A 52 1.76 8.46 -7.28
C GLU A 52 1.73 9.54 -6.21
N LYS A 53 0.68 9.59 -5.40
CA LYS A 53 0.51 10.59 -4.35
C LYS A 53 1.24 10.19 -3.07
N ALA A 54 1.57 8.92 -2.88
CA ALA A 54 2.27 8.48 -1.68
C ALA A 54 3.71 9.00 -1.62
N HIS A 55 4.21 9.15 -0.39
CA HIS A 55 5.61 9.40 -0.12
C HIS A 55 6.50 8.27 -0.67
N ALA A 56 7.69 8.60 -1.18
CA ALA A 56 8.61 7.63 -1.79
C ALA A 56 8.98 6.44 -0.88
N GLU A 57 8.97 6.64 0.44
CA GLU A 57 9.26 5.58 1.42
C GLU A 57 8.17 4.49 1.47
N VAL A 58 6.94 4.82 1.09
CA VAL A 58 5.85 3.84 0.90
C VAL A 58 6.22 2.87 -0.21
N PHE A 59 6.75 3.37 -1.33
CA PHE A 59 7.16 2.53 -2.46
C PHE A 59 8.25 1.53 -2.07
N ASN A 60 9.28 1.96 -1.33
CA ASN A 60 10.33 1.05 -0.88
C ASN A 60 9.78 -0.11 -0.06
N THR A 61 8.82 0.19 0.81
CA THR A 61 8.13 -0.84 1.61
C THR A 61 7.28 -1.74 0.73
N LEU A 62 6.47 -1.18 -0.17
CA LEU A 62 5.62 -1.95 -1.07
C LEU A 62 6.43 -2.88 -1.95
N LEU A 63 7.57 -2.42 -2.48
CA LEU A 63 8.51 -3.25 -3.24
C LEU A 63 9.00 -4.43 -2.39
N GLN A 64 9.42 -4.19 -1.15
CA GLN A 64 9.88 -5.25 -0.26
C GLN A 64 8.78 -6.30 0.01
N VAL A 65 7.54 -5.83 0.23
CA VAL A 65 6.37 -6.68 0.47
C VAL A 65 6.02 -7.52 -0.75
N LEU A 66 6.03 -6.91 -1.95
CA LEU A 66 5.78 -7.59 -3.22
C LEU A 66 6.87 -8.61 -3.56
N HIS A 67 8.13 -8.30 -3.26
CA HIS A 67 9.26 -9.21 -3.49
C HIS A 67 9.24 -10.45 -2.59
N HIS A 68 9.03 -10.26 -1.29
CA HIS A 68 9.14 -11.36 -0.34
C HIS A 68 7.82 -12.09 -0.10
N GLY A 69 6.69 -11.52 -0.53
CA GLY A 69 5.35 -12.03 -0.24
C GLY A 69 5.05 -12.12 1.26
N ARG A 70 5.91 -11.51 2.08
CA ARG A 70 5.82 -11.43 3.54
C ARG A 70 6.51 -10.16 4.02
N SER A 71 5.95 -9.54 5.04
CA SER A 71 6.60 -8.46 5.76
C SER A 71 6.41 -8.67 7.25
N THR A 72 7.47 -8.39 8.00
CA THR A 72 7.52 -8.55 9.45
C THR A 72 7.49 -7.17 10.07
N HIS A 73 6.43 -6.88 10.80
CA HIS A 73 6.31 -5.64 11.54
C HIS A 73 7.32 -5.58 12.70
N PRO A 74 7.67 -4.37 13.18
CA PRO A 74 8.57 -4.18 14.33
C PRO A 74 8.17 -4.93 15.59
N GLN A 75 6.87 -5.26 15.75
CA GLN A 75 6.32 -6.04 16.86
C GLN A 75 6.50 -7.56 16.69
N GLY A 76 7.26 -8.01 15.69
CA GLY A 76 7.50 -9.43 15.40
C GLY A 76 6.35 -10.15 14.67
N ARG A 77 5.27 -9.45 14.36
CA ARG A 77 4.12 -10.01 13.63
C ARG A 77 4.43 -10.02 12.13
N THR A 78 4.41 -11.20 11.52
CA THR A 78 4.61 -11.37 10.08
C THR A 78 3.27 -11.57 9.39
N PHE A 79 3.00 -10.81 8.33
CA PHE A 79 1.88 -11.10 7.43
C PHE A 79 2.41 -11.67 6.11
N HIS A 80 1.59 -12.50 5.47
CA HIS A 80 1.88 -13.10 4.17
C HIS A 80 0.87 -12.64 3.14
N LEU A 81 1.34 -12.25 1.95
CA LEU A 81 0.51 -11.89 0.80
C LEU A 81 0.42 -13.01 -0.24
N ARG A 82 0.83 -14.24 0.09
CA ARG A 82 0.89 -15.37 -0.85
C ARG A 82 -0.45 -15.66 -1.57
N HIS A 83 -1.57 -15.37 -0.93
CA HIS A 83 -2.92 -15.57 -1.46
C HIS A 83 -3.69 -14.25 -1.60
N THR A 84 -2.96 -13.14 -1.68
CA THR A 84 -3.51 -11.79 -1.79
C THR A 84 -3.25 -11.24 -3.18
N ALA A 85 -4.29 -10.77 -3.85
CA ALA A 85 -4.15 -9.99 -5.07
C ALA A 85 -3.87 -8.53 -4.71
N THR A 86 -2.74 -8.00 -5.14
CA THR A 86 -2.40 -6.59 -4.99
C THR A 86 -2.69 -5.84 -6.28
N ILE A 87 -3.54 -4.82 -6.20
CA ILE A 87 -3.89 -3.93 -7.30
C ILE A 87 -3.39 -2.53 -6.95
N MET A 88 -2.72 -1.88 -7.90
CA MET A 88 -2.27 -0.50 -7.79
C MET A 88 -2.85 0.30 -8.95
N THR A 89 -3.34 1.50 -8.68
CA THR A 89 -3.84 2.41 -9.72
C THR A 89 -3.04 3.69 -9.71
N SER A 90 -2.81 4.25 -10.89
CA SER A 90 -2.18 5.56 -11.02
C SER A 90 -2.89 6.41 -12.06
N THR A 91 -2.99 7.71 -11.80
CA THR A 91 -3.59 8.69 -12.71
C THR A 91 -2.55 9.39 -13.60
N PHE A 92 -1.25 9.16 -13.39
CA PHE A 92 -0.17 9.78 -14.20
C PHE A 92 -0.33 9.56 -15.71
N GLY A 93 -0.87 8.40 -16.11
CA GLY A 93 -1.06 8.04 -17.51
C GLY A 93 -2.25 8.72 -18.21
N SER A 94 -3.12 9.40 -17.47
CA SER A 94 -4.39 9.94 -18.00
C SER A 94 -4.21 10.91 -19.15
N GLN A 95 -3.17 11.76 -19.10
CA GLN A 95 -2.91 12.74 -20.16
C GLN A 95 -2.53 12.07 -21.49
N TYR A 96 -1.76 10.98 -21.45
CA TYR A 96 -1.38 10.23 -22.65
C TYR A 96 -2.58 9.47 -23.24
N LEU A 97 -3.48 8.97 -22.40
CA LEU A 97 -4.72 8.35 -22.85
C LEU A 97 -5.62 9.34 -23.57
N LEU A 98 -5.74 10.57 -23.05
CA LEU A 98 -6.51 11.64 -23.69
C LEU A 98 -5.86 12.07 -25.01
N GLN A 99 -4.55 12.22 -25.05
CA GLN A 99 -3.82 12.64 -26.26
C GLN A 99 -3.95 11.62 -27.40
N ASN A 100 -3.87 10.32 -27.10
CA ASN A 100 -4.07 9.26 -28.08
C ASN A 100 -5.53 9.15 -28.55
N ALA A 101 -6.50 9.42 -27.67
CA ALA A 101 -7.90 9.46 -28.05
C ALA A 101 -8.19 10.61 -29.03
N THR A 102 -7.63 11.80 -28.77
CA THR A 102 -7.79 12.97 -29.66
C THR A 102 -7.01 12.88 -30.97
N ALA A 103 -5.97 12.04 -31.05
CA ALA A 103 -5.17 11.85 -32.27
C ALA A 103 -5.73 10.77 -33.21
N ALA A 104 -6.74 10.02 -32.76
CA ALA A 104 -7.43 9.01 -33.54
C ALA A 104 -8.71 9.53 -34.22
N ASP A 105 -9.08 10.79 -33.97
CA ASP A 105 -10.13 11.57 -34.65
C ASP A 105 -9.51 12.56 -35.65
#